data_AF-A0A6J4XMQ5-F1
#
_entry.id   AF-A0A6J4XMQ5-F1
#
_cell.length_a   1.000
_cell.length_b   1.000
_cell.length_c   1.000
_cell.angle_alpha   90.00
_cell.angle_beta   90.00
_cell.angle_gamma   90.00
#
_symmetry.space_group_name_H-M   'P 1'
#
loop_
_entity.id
_entity.type
_entity.pdbx_description
1 polymer ?
#
loop_
_entity_poly.entity_id
_entity_poly.type
_entity_poly.pdbx_seq_one_letter_code
_entity_poly.pdbx_strand_id
1 'polypeptide(L)'
;MCYPHKTLLVFLSAALILNGCILERIFRVKNQLCDFEKNFQIEISQGFRVLLRDPVLLDEDITRLAGAEPSEQKLVGDELVMTYIAERKGLQSNGQYDLPIELRFVRLAGEYRLKEGYLGKNLADMLTDELLTQIMQSVCKSQKSLVKQQITIDIRTLDRTLLPAGSEITGILGPPNSNSDIEHRQVYDYQLKNNDGLDKETTIEIYLDDTDQRILRIKMKHLRYNLDADFEKGEAVLNVDIFIDEET
;
A
#
# COMPACT_ATOMS: atom_id res chain seq x y z
N MET A 1 48.72 -12.47 29.95
CA MET A 1 47.32 -12.01 30.11
C MET A 1 46.78 -11.73 28.72
N CYS A 2 46.00 -12.66 28.16
CA CYS A 2 45.44 -12.57 26.81
C CYS A 2 43.95 -12.22 26.90
N TYR A 3 43.58 -10.99 26.61
CA TYR A 3 42.20 -10.62 26.29
C TYR A 3 42.18 -9.42 25.33
N PRO A 4 42.06 -9.67 24.01
CA PRO A 4 41.48 -8.67 23.11
C PRO A 4 40.32 -9.23 22.23
N HIS A 5 39.89 -10.48 22.42
CA HIS A 5 38.88 -11.08 21.53
C HIS A 5 37.43 -10.71 21.83
N LYS A 6 37.08 -10.34 23.07
CA LYS A 6 35.69 -10.02 23.44
C LYS A 6 35.22 -8.66 22.91
N THR A 7 36.11 -7.69 22.80
CA THR A 7 35.78 -6.32 22.33
C THR A 7 35.46 -6.31 20.84
N LEU A 8 36.16 -7.13 20.04
CA LEU A 8 35.90 -7.25 18.61
C LEU A 8 34.51 -7.84 18.32
N LEU A 9 34.07 -8.80 19.15
CA LEU A 9 32.78 -9.48 18.98
C LEU A 9 31.59 -8.58 19.30
N VAL A 10 31.72 -7.68 20.29
CA VAL A 10 30.71 -6.66 20.63
C VAL A 10 30.61 -5.58 19.56
N PHE A 11 31.74 -5.14 18.99
CA PHE A 11 31.73 -4.20 17.85
C PHE A 11 31.18 -4.84 16.58
N LEU A 12 31.46 -6.13 16.34
CA LEU A 12 30.92 -6.86 15.19
C LEU A 12 29.41 -7.10 15.34
N SER A 13 28.92 -7.43 16.55
CA SER A 13 27.48 -7.54 16.81
C SER A 13 26.79 -6.18 16.71
N ALA A 14 27.40 -5.10 17.21
CA ALA A 14 26.87 -3.74 17.06
C ALA A 14 26.86 -3.28 15.59
N ALA A 15 27.87 -3.65 14.80
CA ALA A 15 27.91 -3.39 13.36
C ALA A 15 26.87 -4.20 12.57
N LEU A 16 26.55 -5.42 13.01
CA LEU A 16 25.47 -6.22 12.41
C LEU A 16 24.07 -5.69 12.75
N ILE A 17 23.89 -5.06 13.91
CA ILE A 17 22.64 -4.36 14.29
C ILE A 17 22.48 -3.03 13.52
N LEU A 18 23.56 -2.49 12.93
CA LEU A 18 23.55 -1.28 12.11
C LEU A 18 23.20 -1.53 10.64
N ASN A 19 22.97 -2.78 10.21
CA ASN A 19 22.24 -3.03 8.97
C ASN A 19 20.81 -2.49 9.17
N GLY A 20 20.59 -1.26 8.68
CA GLY A 20 19.59 -0.32 9.19
C GLY A 20 18.24 -0.93 9.57
N CYS A 21 17.68 -0.47 10.69
CA CYS A 21 16.36 -0.89 11.12
C CYS A 21 15.32 -0.49 10.06
N ILE A 22 14.37 -1.38 9.75
CA ILE A 22 13.23 -1.11 8.86
C ILE A 22 12.55 0.23 9.18
N LEU A 23 12.45 0.60 10.46
CA LEU A 23 11.89 1.87 10.91
C LEU A 23 12.63 3.07 10.34
N GLU A 24 13.96 3.04 10.28
CA GLU A 24 14.77 4.13 9.71
C GLU A 24 14.44 4.33 8.22
N ARG A 25 14.36 3.23 7.46
CA ARG A 25 14.02 3.27 6.03
C ARG A 25 12.61 3.80 5.81
N ILE A 26 11.64 3.37 6.62
CA ILE A 26 10.27 3.91 6.61
C ILE A 26 10.26 5.42 6.90
N PHE A 27 11.02 5.88 7.89
CA PHE A 27 11.14 7.31 8.19
C PHE A 27 11.77 8.08 7.02
N ARG A 28 12.76 7.51 6.35
CA ARG A 28 13.37 8.12 5.17
C ARG A 28 12.37 8.26 4.03
N VAL A 29 11.57 7.23 3.73
CA VAL A 29 10.47 7.34 2.73
C VAL A 29 9.46 8.41 3.12
N LYS A 30 9.08 8.49 4.40
CA LYS A 30 8.19 9.56 4.87
C LYS A 30 8.78 10.95 4.58
N ASN A 31 10.06 11.15 4.86
CA ASN A 31 10.71 12.43 4.59
C ASN A 31 10.79 12.72 3.09
N GLN A 32 11.02 11.69 2.26
CA GLN A 32 10.95 11.82 0.80
C GLN A 32 9.55 12.25 0.33
N LEU A 33 8.47 11.74 0.94
CA LEU A 33 7.09 12.11 0.61
C LEU A 33 6.80 13.60 0.91
N CYS A 34 7.51 14.21 1.85
CA CYS A 34 7.38 15.65 2.11
C CYS A 34 7.94 16.54 1.00
N ASP A 35 8.88 16.03 0.21
CA ASP A 35 9.38 16.66 -1.01
C ASP A 35 9.00 15.78 -2.21
N PHE A 36 7.70 15.53 -2.40
CA PHE A 36 7.16 14.54 -3.33
C PHE A 36 7.73 14.68 -4.75
N GLU A 37 7.60 15.87 -5.38
CA GLU A 37 8.06 16.12 -6.77
C GLU A 37 9.57 15.92 -6.97
N LYS A 38 10.35 16.05 -5.88
CA LYS A 38 11.80 15.86 -5.91
C LYS A 38 12.18 14.39 -5.83
N ASN A 39 11.44 13.57 -5.09
CA ASN A 39 11.80 12.19 -4.78
C ASN A 39 10.97 11.14 -5.52
N PHE A 40 9.81 11.52 -6.05
CA PHE A 40 8.87 10.65 -6.74
C PHE A 40 8.51 11.19 -8.11
N GLN A 41 8.06 10.28 -8.98
CA GLN A 41 7.47 10.59 -10.27
C GLN A 41 6.24 9.70 -10.46
N ILE A 42 5.14 10.30 -10.91
CA ILE A 42 3.92 9.59 -11.27
C ILE A 42 3.87 9.45 -12.79
N GLU A 43 3.51 8.28 -13.29
CA GLU A 43 3.18 8.03 -14.69
C GLU A 43 1.84 7.28 -14.79
N ILE A 44 0.92 7.74 -15.65
CA ILE A 44 -0.45 7.18 -15.75
C ILE A 44 -0.74 6.54 -17.13
N SER A 45 0.11 6.78 -18.13
CA SER A 45 -0.18 6.46 -19.54
C SER A 45 -0.46 4.97 -19.84
N GLN A 46 0.01 4.04 -19.00
CA GLN A 46 -0.20 2.60 -19.16
C GLN A 46 -0.67 1.94 -17.86
N GLY A 47 -1.39 2.66 -17.01
CA GLY A 47 -1.62 2.32 -15.62
C GLY A 47 -0.81 3.23 -14.70
N PHE A 48 -0.96 3.06 -13.40
CA PHE A 48 -0.44 4.00 -12.42
C PHE A 48 0.91 3.50 -11.91
N ARG A 49 1.96 4.26 -12.17
CA ARG A 49 3.32 4.00 -11.70
C ARG A 49 3.77 5.09 -10.76
N VAL A 50 4.36 4.70 -9.65
CA VAL A 50 5.09 5.58 -8.74
C VAL A 50 6.55 5.16 -8.77
N LEU A 51 7.39 6.00 -9.36
CA LEU A 51 8.84 5.78 -9.41
C LEU A 51 9.51 6.52 -8.26
N LEU A 52 10.38 5.83 -7.53
CA LEU A 52 11.20 6.35 -6.44
C LEU A 52 12.58 6.70 -7.00
N ARG A 53 12.97 7.98 -6.91
CA ARG A 53 14.27 8.45 -7.42
C ARG A 53 15.44 8.07 -6.50
N ASP A 54 15.18 7.91 -5.21
CA ASP A 54 16.15 7.45 -4.20
C ASP A 54 15.56 6.25 -3.44
N PRO A 55 15.62 5.04 -4.01
CA PRO A 55 14.97 3.86 -3.45
C PRO A 55 15.69 3.37 -2.18
N VAL A 56 14.96 3.29 -1.08
CA VAL A 56 15.53 2.98 0.24
C VAL A 56 14.94 1.73 0.89
N LEU A 57 13.69 1.37 0.59
CA LEU A 57 13.02 0.18 1.13
C LEU A 57 13.55 -1.08 0.47
N LEU A 58 13.83 -2.10 1.27
CA LEU A 58 14.26 -3.42 0.79
C LEU A 58 13.05 -4.29 0.44
N ASP A 59 13.26 -5.32 -0.36
CA ASP A 59 12.24 -6.34 -0.65
C ASP A 59 11.74 -7.06 0.62
N GLU A 60 12.66 -7.39 1.54
CA GLU A 60 12.30 -7.94 2.85
C GLU A 60 11.45 -6.99 3.72
N ASP A 61 11.66 -5.66 3.58
CA ASP A 61 10.83 -4.68 4.30
C ASP A 61 9.40 -4.76 3.81
N ILE A 62 9.21 -4.89 2.49
CA ILE A 62 7.89 -4.97 1.86
C ILE A 62 7.17 -6.24 2.32
N THR A 63 7.81 -7.41 2.27
CA THR A 63 7.21 -8.66 2.75
C THR A 63 6.81 -8.56 4.23
N ARG A 64 7.68 -7.98 5.07
CA ARG A 64 7.39 -7.79 6.51
C ARG A 64 6.24 -6.80 6.75
N LEU A 65 6.20 -5.70 6.01
CA LEU A 65 5.15 -4.69 6.10
C LEU A 65 3.81 -5.20 5.57
N ALA A 66 3.84 -5.96 4.47
CA ALA A 66 2.69 -6.64 3.92
C ALA A 66 2.18 -7.74 4.86
N GLY A 67 3.07 -8.41 5.61
CA GLY A 67 2.70 -9.57 6.42
C GLY A 67 2.37 -10.81 5.59
N ALA A 68 2.76 -10.81 4.32
CA ALA A 68 2.54 -11.90 3.39
C ALA A 68 3.61 -11.90 2.30
N GLU A 69 3.95 -13.10 1.84
CA GLU A 69 4.73 -13.29 0.61
C GLU A 69 3.92 -12.82 -0.61
N PRO A 70 4.59 -12.31 -1.66
CA PRO A 70 3.93 -11.97 -2.91
C PRO A 70 3.33 -13.21 -3.58
N SER A 71 2.26 -13.00 -4.33
CA SER A 71 1.62 -14.07 -5.13
C SER A 71 2.54 -14.62 -6.20
N GLU A 72 3.39 -13.77 -6.76
CA GLU A 72 4.41 -14.10 -7.75
C GLU A 72 5.72 -13.34 -7.47
N GLN A 73 6.85 -13.99 -7.69
CA GLN A 73 8.17 -13.38 -7.60
C GLN A 73 9.05 -13.87 -8.75
N LYS A 74 9.72 -12.95 -9.44
CA LYS A 74 10.62 -13.28 -10.56
C LYS A 74 11.77 -12.31 -10.70
N LEU A 75 12.88 -12.79 -11.24
CA LEU A 75 14.00 -11.96 -11.67
C LEU A 75 13.86 -11.64 -13.17
N VAL A 76 13.96 -10.37 -13.51
CA VAL A 76 13.91 -9.86 -14.89
C VAL A 76 15.18 -9.04 -15.14
N GLY A 77 16.18 -9.66 -15.74
CA GLY A 77 17.52 -9.05 -15.82
C GLY A 77 18.14 -8.95 -14.43
N ASP A 78 18.49 -7.73 -13.98
CA ASP A 78 19.01 -7.44 -12.63
C ASP A 78 17.93 -6.83 -11.71
N GLU A 79 16.66 -6.93 -12.12
CA GLU A 79 15.53 -6.45 -11.33
C GLU A 79 14.77 -7.61 -10.70
N LEU A 80 14.39 -7.41 -9.45
CA LEU A 80 13.44 -8.27 -8.77
C LEU A 80 12.04 -7.67 -8.96
N VAL A 81 11.09 -8.52 -9.35
CA VAL A 81 9.68 -8.15 -9.51
C VAL A 81 8.86 -9.02 -8.58
N MET A 82 8.10 -8.37 -7.70
CA MET A 82 7.14 -9.00 -6.79
C MET A 82 5.73 -8.54 -7.17
N THR A 83 4.78 -9.47 -7.25
CA THR A 83 3.40 -9.15 -7.56
C THR A 83 2.48 -9.67 -6.47
N TYR A 84 1.69 -8.79 -5.87
CA TYR A 84 0.60 -9.14 -4.96
C TYR A 84 -0.71 -9.10 -5.74
N ILE A 85 -1.40 -10.24 -5.85
CA ILE A 85 -2.64 -10.35 -6.64
C ILE A 85 -3.79 -10.60 -5.67
N ALA A 86 -4.67 -9.62 -5.52
CA ALA A 86 -5.93 -9.83 -4.81
C ALA A 86 -6.96 -10.41 -5.78
N GLU A 87 -7.30 -11.68 -5.63
CA GLU A 87 -8.27 -12.42 -6.44
C GLU A 87 -9.69 -12.19 -5.93
N ARG A 88 -10.63 -11.92 -6.85
CA ARG A 88 -12.02 -11.65 -6.49
C ARG A 88 -12.70 -12.89 -5.90
N LYS A 89 -13.26 -12.81 -4.68
CA LYS A 89 -14.00 -13.93 -4.07
C LYS A 89 -15.40 -14.06 -4.66
N GLY A 90 -15.82 -15.30 -4.93
CA GLY A 90 -17.20 -15.64 -5.28
C GLY A 90 -17.63 -15.27 -6.71
N LEU A 91 -16.74 -14.70 -7.53
CA LEU A 91 -17.04 -14.33 -8.91
C LEU A 91 -16.09 -15.08 -9.86
N GLN A 92 -16.62 -16.01 -10.66
CA GLN A 92 -15.84 -16.66 -11.72
C GLN A 92 -15.61 -15.68 -12.87
N SER A 93 -14.52 -14.93 -12.79
CA SER A 93 -14.20 -13.86 -13.73
C SER A 93 -12.92 -14.12 -14.54
N ASN A 94 -12.32 -15.31 -14.45
CA ASN A 94 -11.02 -15.65 -15.06
C ASN A 94 -9.95 -14.57 -14.81
N GLY A 95 -9.96 -13.97 -13.61
CA GLY A 95 -9.04 -12.92 -13.19
C GLY A 95 -9.32 -11.52 -13.75
N GLN A 96 -10.44 -11.30 -14.44
CA GLN A 96 -10.81 -10.00 -15.01
C GLN A 96 -10.84 -8.86 -13.97
N TYR A 97 -11.27 -9.18 -12.74
CA TYR A 97 -11.39 -8.20 -11.66
C TYR A 97 -10.31 -8.34 -10.59
N ASP A 98 -9.28 -9.15 -10.85
CA ASP A 98 -8.16 -9.27 -9.93
C ASP A 98 -7.41 -7.94 -9.85
N LEU A 99 -6.87 -7.65 -8.67
CA LEU A 99 -6.15 -6.41 -8.39
C LEU A 99 -4.65 -6.71 -8.24
N PRO A 100 -3.87 -6.67 -9.33
CA PRO A 100 -2.43 -6.85 -9.25
C PRO A 100 -1.74 -5.55 -8.82
N ILE A 101 -0.91 -5.66 -7.78
CA ILE A 101 0.05 -4.64 -7.35
C ILE A 101 1.44 -5.20 -7.67
N GLU A 102 2.11 -4.63 -8.66
CA GLU A 102 3.47 -5.00 -9.03
C GLU A 102 4.46 -4.05 -8.38
N LEU A 103 5.49 -4.60 -7.76
CA LEU A 103 6.59 -3.86 -7.14
C LEU A 103 7.89 -4.29 -7.83
N ARG A 104 8.65 -3.31 -8.30
CA ARG A 104 9.96 -3.56 -8.91
C ARG A 104 11.06 -3.04 -8.02
N PHE A 105 12.14 -3.81 -7.99
CA PHE A 105 13.29 -3.53 -7.16
C PHE A 105 14.54 -3.51 -8.04
N VAL A 106 15.40 -2.53 -7.80
CA VAL A 106 16.73 -2.43 -8.43
C VAL A 106 17.78 -2.92 -7.45
N ARG A 107 18.83 -3.56 -7.96
CA ARG A 107 19.96 -3.96 -7.14
C ARG A 107 20.90 -2.78 -6.86
N LEU A 108 21.05 -2.38 -5.60
CA LEU A 108 21.94 -1.32 -5.15
C LEU A 108 22.77 -1.81 -3.97
N ALA A 109 24.09 -1.68 -4.06
CA ALA A 109 25.04 -2.15 -3.04
C ALA A 109 24.84 -3.63 -2.63
N GLY A 110 24.34 -4.46 -3.55
CA GLY A 110 24.11 -5.90 -3.33
C GLY A 110 22.68 -6.25 -2.88
N GLU A 111 21.86 -5.27 -2.52
CA GLU A 111 20.49 -5.45 -2.01
C GLU A 111 19.43 -5.01 -3.03
N TYR A 112 18.24 -5.61 -3.01
CA TYR A 112 17.12 -5.18 -3.84
C TYR A 112 16.33 -4.07 -3.16
N ARG A 113 16.23 -2.91 -3.81
CA ARG A 113 15.55 -1.73 -3.28
C ARG A 113 14.36 -1.32 -4.14
N LEU A 114 13.22 -1.05 -3.51
CA LEU A 114 11.97 -0.71 -4.17
C LEU A 114 12.15 0.58 -4.97
N LYS A 115 12.12 0.45 -6.30
CA LYS A 115 12.26 1.58 -7.23
C LYS A 115 10.93 2.03 -7.80
N GLU A 116 9.95 1.14 -7.86
CA GLU A 116 8.72 1.38 -8.59
C GLU A 116 7.58 0.54 -7.99
N GLY A 117 6.43 1.19 -7.79
CA GLY A 117 5.16 0.52 -7.58
C GLY A 117 4.24 0.76 -8.77
N TYR A 118 3.55 -0.28 -9.22
CA TYR A 118 2.64 -0.25 -10.36
C TYR A 118 1.28 -0.85 -9.99
N LEU A 119 0.23 -0.08 -10.24
CA LEU A 119 -1.16 -0.54 -10.24
C LEU A 119 -1.63 -0.68 -11.68
N GLY A 120 -2.25 -1.83 -11.98
CA GLY A 120 -2.79 -2.13 -13.30
C GLY A 120 -3.76 -1.04 -13.79
N LYS A 121 -3.86 -0.89 -15.12
CA LYS A 121 -4.66 0.15 -15.79
C LYS A 121 -6.08 0.28 -15.24
N ASN A 122 -6.75 -0.84 -14.98
CA ASN A 122 -8.12 -0.84 -14.45
C ASN A 122 -8.23 -0.02 -13.15
N LEU A 123 -7.26 -0.14 -12.24
CA LEU A 123 -7.23 0.64 -11.00
C LEU A 123 -6.75 2.08 -11.22
N ALA A 124 -5.83 2.28 -12.17
CA ALA A 124 -5.33 3.62 -12.50
C ALA A 124 -6.43 4.54 -13.04
N ASP A 125 -7.40 3.98 -13.76
CA ASP A 125 -8.54 4.73 -14.29
C ASP A 125 -9.45 5.27 -13.16
N MET A 126 -9.32 4.78 -11.91
CA MET A 126 -10.01 5.36 -10.73
C MET A 126 -9.33 6.60 -10.15
N LEU A 127 -8.05 6.82 -10.46
CA LEU A 127 -7.21 7.76 -9.75
C LEU A 127 -6.63 8.77 -10.73
N THR A 128 -7.15 10.00 -10.70
CA THR A 128 -6.57 11.09 -11.50
C THR A 128 -5.20 11.50 -10.95
N ASP A 129 -4.32 11.98 -11.83
CA ASP A 129 -2.98 12.50 -11.43
C ASP A 129 -3.08 13.56 -10.34
N GLU A 130 -4.09 14.42 -10.47
CA GLU A 130 -4.36 15.47 -9.51
C GLU A 130 -4.81 14.91 -8.16
N LEU A 131 -5.75 13.95 -8.13
CA LEU A 131 -6.19 13.32 -6.88
C LEU A 131 -5.02 12.62 -6.17
N LEU A 132 -4.18 11.90 -6.93
CA LEU A 132 -3.00 11.20 -6.42
C LEU A 132 -1.99 12.16 -5.82
N THR A 133 -1.68 13.24 -6.54
CA THR A 133 -0.77 14.28 -6.07
C THR A 133 -1.29 14.89 -4.77
N GLN A 134 -2.59 15.19 -4.69
CA GLN A 134 -3.21 15.73 -3.47
C GLN A 134 -3.14 14.72 -2.31
N ILE A 135 -3.44 13.44 -2.53
CA ILE A 135 -3.32 12.39 -1.50
C ILE A 135 -1.88 12.31 -0.98
N MET A 136 -0.89 12.24 -1.88
CA MET A 136 0.52 12.12 -1.51
C MET A 136 1.01 13.34 -0.71
N GLN A 137 0.62 14.55 -1.11
CA GLN A 137 0.93 15.78 -0.38
C GLN A 137 0.29 15.82 1.01
N SER A 138 -0.94 15.31 1.15
CA SER A 138 -1.64 15.24 2.44
C SER A 138 -0.98 14.27 3.42
N VAL A 139 -0.31 13.20 2.94
CA VAL A 139 0.43 12.26 3.79
C VAL A 139 1.59 12.95 4.52
N CYS A 140 2.27 13.93 3.93
CA CYS A 140 3.35 14.66 4.63
C CYS A 140 2.82 15.42 5.86
N LYS A 141 1.64 16.03 5.75
CA LYS A 141 0.99 16.81 6.80
C LYS A 141 0.24 15.95 7.83
N SER A 142 0.26 14.63 7.66
CA SER A 142 -0.47 13.70 8.52
C SER A 142 -0.03 13.76 9.98
N GLN A 143 -1.01 13.65 10.87
CA GLN A 143 -0.76 13.45 12.29
C GLN A 143 -0.48 11.96 12.52
N LYS A 144 0.57 11.68 13.29
CA LYS A 144 1.01 10.30 13.56
C LYS A 144 0.81 9.97 15.03
N SER A 145 0.25 8.79 15.26
CA SER A 145 0.34 8.13 16.56
C SER A 145 1.14 6.85 16.41
N LEU A 146 2.41 6.88 16.83
CA LEU A 146 3.27 5.68 16.85
C LEU A 146 2.72 4.61 17.81
N VAL A 147 2.07 5.04 18.89
CA VAL A 147 1.43 4.15 19.88
C VAL A 147 0.22 3.42 19.28
N LYS A 148 -0.52 4.06 18.37
CA LYS A 148 -1.70 3.48 17.73
C LYS A 148 -1.41 2.89 16.34
N GLN A 149 -0.16 2.94 15.88
CA GLN A 149 0.24 2.55 14.52
C GLN A 149 -0.68 3.17 13.44
N GLN A 150 -1.02 4.44 13.65
CA GLN A 150 -2.09 5.14 12.94
C GLN A 150 -1.56 6.41 12.28
N ILE A 151 -1.98 6.63 11.05
CA ILE A 151 -1.74 7.84 10.27
C ILE A 151 -3.09 8.47 9.96
N THR A 152 -3.30 9.70 10.44
CA THR A 152 -4.49 10.50 10.14
C THR A 152 -4.15 11.56 9.11
N ILE A 153 -4.88 11.54 8.00
CA ILE A 153 -4.68 12.37 6.82
C ILE A 153 -5.89 13.31 6.72
N ASP A 154 -5.64 14.61 6.59
CA ASP A 154 -6.68 15.59 6.28
C ASP A 154 -7.00 15.50 4.79
N ILE A 155 -8.24 15.14 4.48
CA ILE A 155 -8.72 15.01 3.10
C ILE A 155 -9.81 16.06 2.78
N ARG A 156 -10.00 17.07 3.63
CA ARG A 156 -10.95 18.18 3.35
C ARG A 156 -10.58 18.98 2.12
N THR A 157 -9.28 19.04 1.80
CA THR A 157 -8.76 19.77 0.65
C THR A 157 -8.81 18.97 -0.64
N LEU A 158 -9.23 17.70 -0.59
CA LEU A 158 -9.39 16.90 -1.81
C LEU A 158 -10.56 17.42 -2.64
N ASP A 159 -10.32 17.63 -3.94
CA ASP A 159 -11.41 17.92 -4.86
C ASP A 159 -12.25 16.65 -5.08
N ARG A 160 -13.46 16.66 -4.53
CA ARG A 160 -14.38 15.52 -4.59
C ARG A 160 -14.91 15.23 -5.99
N THR A 161 -14.81 16.20 -6.91
CA THR A 161 -15.19 15.98 -8.31
C THR A 161 -14.22 15.05 -9.04
N LEU A 162 -13.03 14.82 -8.46
CA LEU A 162 -12.03 13.89 -8.97
C LEU A 162 -12.24 12.45 -8.48
N LEU A 163 -13.19 12.20 -7.56
CA LEU A 163 -13.53 10.86 -7.10
C LEU A 163 -14.40 10.16 -8.14
N PRO A 164 -14.17 8.86 -8.41
CA PRO A 164 -14.98 8.12 -9.37
C PRO A 164 -16.41 7.96 -8.87
N ALA A 165 -17.37 7.94 -9.80
CA ALA A 165 -18.76 7.64 -9.49
C ALA A 165 -18.95 6.14 -9.18
N GLY A 166 -20.02 5.78 -8.46
CA GLY A 166 -20.32 4.38 -8.15
C GLY A 166 -20.46 3.47 -9.38
N SER A 167 -20.90 4.02 -10.52
CA SER A 167 -20.97 3.29 -11.79
C SER A 167 -19.58 3.02 -12.39
N GLU A 168 -18.65 3.96 -12.28
CA GLU A 168 -17.26 3.81 -12.73
C GLU A 168 -16.53 2.77 -11.87
N ILE A 169 -16.75 2.82 -10.54
CA ILE A 169 -16.27 1.81 -9.61
C ILE A 169 -16.74 0.41 -10.01
N THR A 170 -18.03 0.26 -10.29
CA THR A 170 -18.62 -1.02 -10.71
C THR A 170 -18.06 -1.48 -12.06
N GLY A 171 -17.76 -0.56 -12.98
CA GLY A 171 -17.11 -0.89 -14.26
C GLY A 171 -15.71 -1.47 -14.08
N ILE A 172 -15.00 -1.07 -13.03
CA ILE A 172 -13.61 -1.44 -12.76
C ILE A 172 -13.51 -2.68 -11.86
N LEU A 173 -14.25 -2.71 -10.74
CA LEU A 173 -14.21 -3.80 -9.76
C LEU A 173 -15.24 -4.91 -10.05
N GLY A 174 -16.09 -4.71 -11.05
CA GLY A 174 -17.22 -5.56 -11.35
C GLY A 174 -18.41 -5.31 -10.42
N PRO A 175 -19.42 -6.19 -10.43
CA PRO A 175 -20.54 -6.09 -9.50
C PRO A 175 -20.07 -6.30 -8.04
N PRO A 176 -20.69 -5.60 -7.07
CA PRO A 176 -20.44 -5.85 -5.65
C PRO A 176 -20.90 -7.26 -5.25
N ASN A 177 -20.38 -7.76 -4.12
CA ASN A 177 -20.82 -9.04 -3.55
C ASN A 177 -22.27 -8.95 -3.07
N SER A 178 -23.04 -10.03 -3.28
CA SER A 178 -24.49 -10.11 -3.02
C SER A 178 -24.91 -9.95 -1.56
N ASN A 179 -23.97 -9.87 -0.61
CA ASN A 179 -24.22 -9.90 0.83
C ASN A 179 -24.29 -8.50 1.47
N SER A 180 -24.44 -7.45 0.66
CA SER A 180 -24.65 -6.11 1.19
C SER A 180 -26.12 -5.92 1.56
N ASP A 181 -26.50 -6.28 2.79
CA ASP A 181 -27.83 -6.02 3.35
C ASP A 181 -28.11 -4.52 3.57
N ILE A 182 -27.17 -3.65 3.22
CA ILE A 182 -27.23 -2.21 3.44
C ILE A 182 -27.36 -1.52 2.08
N GLU A 183 -28.48 -0.83 1.86
CA GLU A 183 -28.68 0.03 0.69
C GLU A 183 -27.51 1.03 0.57
N HIS A 184 -27.04 1.27 -0.66
CA HIS A 184 -25.97 2.23 -0.96
C HIS A 184 -24.58 1.89 -0.39
N ARG A 185 -24.39 0.65 0.08
CA ARG A 185 -23.07 0.07 0.38
C ARG A 185 -22.69 -0.95 -0.69
N GLN A 186 -21.55 -0.74 -1.33
CA GLN A 186 -20.94 -1.70 -2.23
C GLN A 186 -19.80 -2.40 -1.50
N VAL A 187 -19.82 -3.74 -1.48
CA VAL A 187 -18.79 -4.55 -0.80
C VAL A 187 -18.06 -5.40 -1.84
N TYR A 188 -16.74 -5.37 -1.78
CA TYR A 188 -15.86 -6.14 -2.64
C TYR A 188 -14.87 -6.97 -1.81
N ASP A 189 -15.15 -8.27 -1.68
CA ASP A 189 -14.26 -9.25 -1.09
C ASP A 189 -13.24 -9.84 -2.09
N TYR A 190 -12.01 -9.93 -1.63
CA TYR A 190 -10.86 -10.47 -2.33
C TYR A 190 -10.04 -11.35 -1.38
N GLN A 191 -9.22 -12.22 -1.97
CA GLN A 191 -8.24 -13.03 -1.26
C GLN A 191 -6.88 -12.90 -1.94
N LEU A 192 -5.79 -12.89 -1.17
CA LEU A 192 -4.47 -12.92 -1.78
C LEU A 192 -4.24 -14.26 -2.51
N LYS A 193 -3.92 -14.21 -3.80
CA LYS A 193 -3.62 -15.39 -4.60
C LYS A 193 -2.47 -16.21 -4.00
N ASN A 194 -2.61 -17.53 -4.05
CA ASN A 194 -1.66 -18.51 -3.51
C ASN A 194 -1.48 -18.39 -1.97
N ASN A 195 -2.48 -17.87 -1.26
CA ASN A 195 -2.43 -17.74 0.19
C ASN A 195 -3.76 -18.15 0.85
N ASP A 196 -3.76 -19.30 1.53
CA ASP A 196 -4.97 -19.87 2.15
C ASP A 196 -5.20 -19.39 3.60
N GLY A 197 -4.45 -18.39 4.06
CA GLY A 197 -4.58 -17.84 5.42
C GLY A 197 -5.80 -16.91 5.56
N LEU A 198 -6.62 -17.13 6.59
CA LEU A 198 -7.80 -16.31 6.93
C LEU A 198 -7.48 -14.83 7.16
N ASP A 199 -6.26 -14.50 7.58
CA ASP A 199 -5.83 -13.11 7.88
C ASP A 199 -5.44 -12.30 6.63
N LYS A 200 -5.62 -12.86 5.43
CA LYS A 200 -5.18 -12.24 4.16
C LYS A 200 -6.34 -11.92 3.21
N GLU A 201 -7.54 -11.86 3.77
CA GLU A 201 -8.70 -11.32 3.07
C GLU A 201 -8.53 -9.81 2.86
N THR A 202 -8.98 -9.36 1.69
CA THR A 202 -9.04 -7.95 1.34
C THR A 202 -10.50 -7.59 1.13
N THR A 203 -10.97 -6.57 1.84
CA THR A 203 -12.34 -6.08 1.71
C THR A 203 -12.30 -4.61 1.38
N ILE A 204 -13.00 -4.23 0.31
CA ILE A 204 -13.23 -2.83 -0.05
C ILE A 204 -14.72 -2.57 0.14
N GLU A 205 -15.05 -1.61 1.00
CA GLU A 205 -16.41 -1.14 1.21
C GLU A 205 -16.52 0.31 0.77
N ILE A 206 -17.50 0.59 -0.08
CA ILE A 206 -17.75 1.92 -0.62
C ILE A 206 -19.17 2.31 -0.26
N TYR A 207 -19.30 3.45 0.42
CA TYR A 207 -20.58 4.03 0.80
C TYR A 207 -20.88 5.18 -0.16
N LEU A 208 -22.06 5.14 -0.78
CA LEU A 208 -22.48 6.08 -1.80
C LEU A 208 -23.65 6.95 -1.29
N ASP A 209 -23.79 8.15 -1.86
CA ASP A 209 -24.93 9.04 -1.63
C ASP A 209 -26.17 8.56 -2.40
N ASP A 210 -27.33 8.56 -1.74
CA ASP A 210 -28.59 8.07 -2.28
C ASP A 210 -29.06 8.86 -3.51
N THR A 211 -28.67 10.14 -3.61
CA THR A 211 -29.20 11.06 -4.64
C THR A 211 -28.33 11.07 -5.88
N ASP A 212 -27.01 11.21 -5.70
CA ASP A 212 -26.08 11.45 -6.81
C ASP A 212 -25.00 10.37 -6.97
N GLN A 213 -25.05 9.30 -6.16
CA GLN A 213 -24.11 8.16 -6.21
C GLN A 213 -22.63 8.56 -6.06
N ARG A 214 -22.34 9.73 -5.46
CA ARG A 214 -20.96 10.11 -5.10
C ARG A 214 -20.48 9.30 -3.90
N ILE A 215 -19.17 9.16 -3.77
CA ILE A 215 -18.53 8.49 -2.64
C ILE A 215 -18.63 9.34 -1.37
N LEU A 216 -19.20 8.77 -0.32
CA LEU A 216 -19.23 9.36 1.03
C LEU A 216 -18.10 8.82 1.90
N ARG A 217 -17.79 7.53 1.76
CA ARG A 217 -16.77 6.85 2.56
C ARG A 217 -16.20 5.64 1.84
N ILE A 218 -14.91 5.39 2.02
CA ILE A 218 -14.24 4.16 1.58
C ILE A 218 -13.59 3.52 2.80
N LYS A 219 -13.88 2.24 3.03
CA LYS A 219 -13.12 1.40 3.94
C LYS A 219 -12.39 0.35 3.14
N MET A 220 -11.12 0.16 3.40
CA MET A 220 -10.34 -0.90 2.78
C MET A 220 -9.52 -1.61 3.85
N LYS A 221 -9.70 -2.92 3.94
CA LYS A 221 -8.74 -3.80 4.60
C LYS A 221 -7.96 -4.52 3.51
N HIS A 222 -6.65 -4.38 3.50
CA HIS A 222 -5.77 -5.12 2.60
C HIS A 222 -4.53 -5.56 3.38
N LEU A 223 -4.39 -6.88 3.60
CA LEU A 223 -3.32 -7.43 4.42
C LEU A 223 -3.30 -6.76 5.81
N ARG A 224 -2.16 -6.19 6.21
CA ARG A 224 -1.98 -5.47 7.49
C ARG A 224 -2.49 -4.02 7.46
N TYR A 225 -3.04 -3.55 6.35
CA TYR A 225 -3.45 -2.15 6.21
C TYR A 225 -4.97 -2.01 6.30
N ASN A 226 -5.43 -1.10 7.16
CA ASN A 226 -6.83 -0.73 7.28
C ASN A 226 -6.97 0.77 7.00
N LEU A 227 -7.51 1.13 5.84
CA LEU A 227 -7.85 2.49 5.45
C LEU A 227 -9.33 2.76 5.72
N ASP A 228 -9.61 3.92 6.29
CA ASP A 228 -10.96 4.45 6.48
C ASP A 228 -10.97 5.92 6.07
N ALA A 229 -11.40 6.19 4.84
CA ALA A 229 -11.52 7.53 4.27
C ALA A 229 -12.97 8.00 4.37
N ASP A 230 -13.26 8.90 5.30
CA ASP A 230 -14.57 9.48 5.57
C ASP A 230 -14.61 10.90 4.98
N PHE A 231 -15.16 11.03 3.77
CA PHE A 231 -15.18 12.30 3.05
C PHE A 231 -16.15 13.29 3.70
N GLU A 232 -17.18 12.84 4.41
CA GLU A 232 -18.08 13.74 5.15
C GLU A 232 -17.36 14.43 6.30
N LYS A 233 -16.55 13.69 7.05
CA LYS A 233 -15.68 14.26 8.09
C LYS A 233 -14.45 14.94 7.53
N GLY A 234 -14.06 14.60 6.30
CA GLY A 234 -12.85 15.09 5.66
C GLY A 234 -11.58 14.52 6.30
N GLU A 235 -11.65 13.29 6.80
CA GLU A 235 -10.54 12.60 7.45
C GLU A 235 -10.34 11.22 6.80
N ALA A 236 -9.08 10.87 6.53
CA ALA A 236 -8.70 9.49 6.23
C ALA A 236 -7.76 8.95 7.30
N VAL A 237 -8.04 7.74 7.76
CA VAL A 237 -7.28 7.05 8.79
C VAL A 237 -6.70 5.78 8.20
N LEU A 238 -5.37 5.69 8.18
CA LEU A 238 -4.66 4.46 7.84
C LEU A 238 -4.10 3.85 9.13
N ASN A 239 -4.59 2.68 9.51
CA ASN A 239 -4.02 1.86 10.57
C ASN A 239 -3.19 0.75 9.94
N VAL A 240 -2.04 0.46 10.53
CA VAL A 240 -1.20 -0.66 10.12
C VAL A 240 -1.11 -1.62 11.29
N ASP A 241 -1.59 -2.85 11.12
CA ASP A 241 -1.52 -3.91 12.12
C ASP A 241 -0.10 -4.52 12.08
N ILE A 242 0.88 -3.80 12.62
CA ILE A 242 2.24 -4.32 12.76
C ILE A 242 2.32 -5.03 14.11
N PHE A 243 2.15 -6.35 14.09
CA PHE A 243 2.75 -7.18 15.12
C PHE A 243 4.27 -7.07 14.94
N ILE A 244 4.89 -6.19 15.71
CA ILE A 244 6.29 -6.36 16.01
C ILE A 244 6.28 -7.54 16.97
N ASP A 245 6.49 -8.75 16.45
CA ASP A 245 6.97 -9.82 17.29
C ASP A 245 8.26 -9.27 17.90
N GLU A 246 8.20 -8.92 19.19
CA GLU A 246 9.38 -8.80 20.01
C GLU A 246 9.97 -10.21 20.03
N GLU A 247 10.80 -10.54 19.04
CA GLU A 247 11.70 -11.68 19.15
C GLU A 247 12.61 -11.39 20.35
N THR A 248 12.20 -11.94 21.50
CA THR A 248 12.96 -12.07 22.73
C THR A 248 14.12 -13.04 22.55
#